data_AF-A0A6G9N839-F1
#
_entry.id   AF-A0A6G9N839-F1
#
_cell.length_a   1.000
_cell.length_b   1.000
_cell.length_c   1.000
_cell.angle_alpha   90.00
_cell.angle_beta   90.00
_cell.angle_gamma   90.00
#
_symmetry.space_group_name_H-M   'P 1'
#
loop_
_entity.id
_entity.type
_entity.pdbx_description
1 polymer ?
#
loop_
_entity_poly.entity_id
_entity_poly.type
_entity_poly.pdbx_seq_one_letter_code
_entity_poly.pdbx_strand_id
1 'polypeptide(L)'
;MPHFPSTPFTPDDPNPSWWVKVVGMLQQNWALPVLLAGKPVLLFVGDDAGIFDRIDFDDMRTLRDALVNNGFVEFAHDPSLQDFLAPPAFPLSIGKHPNGFIYSSGRFWR
;
A
#
# COMPACT_ATOMS: atom_id res chain seq x y z
N MET A 1 -17.63 1.15 -9.99
CA MET A 1 -17.11 0.45 -8.79
C MET A 1 -15.60 0.33 -8.93
N PRO A 2 -14.80 0.56 -7.89
CA PRO A 2 -13.36 0.30 -7.96
C PRO A 2 -13.10 -1.18 -8.23
N HIS A 3 -12.45 -1.50 -9.35
CA HIS A 3 -12.13 -2.86 -9.80
C HIS A 3 -10.89 -3.39 -9.08
N PHE A 4 -11.02 -3.84 -7.83
CA PHE A 4 -9.92 -4.47 -7.07
C PHE A 4 -9.21 -5.56 -7.90
N PRO A 5 -7.90 -5.80 -7.65
CA PRO A 5 -7.23 -6.95 -8.25
C PRO A 5 -7.98 -8.23 -7.92
N SER A 6 -7.96 -9.20 -8.83
CA SER A 6 -8.45 -10.55 -8.55
C SER A 6 -7.68 -11.10 -7.34
N THR A 7 -8.41 -11.59 -6.34
CA THR A 7 -7.81 -12.19 -5.14
C THR A 7 -7.79 -13.71 -5.24
N PRO A 8 -6.76 -14.40 -4.72
CA PRO A 8 -5.54 -13.86 -4.10
C PRO A 8 -4.64 -13.08 -5.09
N PHE A 9 -4.07 -11.96 -4.64
CA PHE A 9 -3.17 -11.12 -5.43
C PHE A 9 -1.71 -11.32 -5.01
N THR A 10 -0.85 -11.62 -5.98
CA THR A 10 0.60 -11.62 -5.84
C THR A 10 1.15 -10.76 -6.97
N PRO A 11 2.03 -9.78 -6.69
CA PRO A 11 2.66 -8.98 -7.73
C PRO A 11 3.61 -9.85 -8.57
N ASP A 12 3.80 -9.46 -9.83
CA ASP A 12 4.73 -10.15 -10.74
C ASP A 12 6.20 -9.99 -10.29
N ASP A 13 6.52 -8.89 -9.60
CA ASP A 13 7.83 -8.66 -8.99
C ASP A 13 7.97 -9.51 -7.72
N PRO A 14 8.95 -10.43 -7.63
CA PRO A 14 9.17 -11.25 -6.45
C PRO A 14 9.67 -10.46 -5.23
N ASN A 15 10.21 -9.25 -5.42
CA ASN A 15 10.71 -8.38 -4.34
C ASN A 15 10.14 -6.97 -4.48
N PRO A 16 8.83 -6.80 -4.31
CA PRO A 16 8.22 -5.51 -4.54
C PRO A 16 8.69 -4.46 -3.52
N SER A 17 8.85 -3.21 -3.99
CA SER A 17 9.16 -2.06 -3.13
C SER A 17 7.98 -1.72 -2.22
N TRP A 18 7.99 -2.27 -1.01
CA TRP A 18 7.04 -1.89 0.05
C TRP A 18 7.31 -0.48 0.56
N TRP A 19 6.23 0.24 0.81
CA TRP A 19 6.22 1.53 1.49
C TRP A 19 5.45 1.39 2.79
N VAL A 20 5.89 2.13 3.82
CA VAL A 20 5.26 2.07 5.13
C VAL A 20 5.10 3.46 5.71
N LYS A 21 3.98 3.66 6.41
CA LYS A 21 3.76 4.81 7.27
C LYS A 21 3.42 4.29 8.66
N VAL A 22 4.24 4.65 9.64
CA VAL A 22 3.94 4.40 11.05
C VAL A 22 2.93 5.45 11.51
N VAL A 23 1.71 5.02 11.79
CA VAL A 23 0.67 5.84 12.40
C VAL A 23 0.63 5.53 13.91
N GLY A 24 0.25 6.52 14.72
CA GLY A 24 0.46 6.51 16.18
C GLY A 24 0.07 5.19 16.89
N MET A 25 0.70 4.92 18.04
CA MET A 25 0.60 3.64 18.77
C MET A 25 1.12 2.42 17.99
N LEU A 26 2.13 2.60 17.13
CA LEU A 26 2.79 1.51 16.36
C LEU A 26 1.84 0.77 15.42
N GLN A 27 0.84 1.44 14.87
CA GLN A 27 0.07 0.89 13.76
C GLN A 27 0.82 1.14 12.45
N GLN A 28 0.92 0.13 11.60
CA GLN A 28 1.59 0.23 10.30
C GLN A 28 0.55 0.27 9.19
N ASN A 29 0.66 1.27 8.33
CA ASN A 29 -0.05 1.27 7.06
C ASN A 29 0.96 0.97 5.97
N TRP A 30 0.83 -0.22 5.38
CA TRP A 30 1.65 -0.64 4.25
C TRP A 30 1.02 -0.16 2.96
N ALA A 31 1.88 0.20 2.01
CA ALA A 31 1.48 0.58 0.68
C ALA A 31 2.37 -0.11 -0.35
N LEU A 32 1.73 -0.59 -1.41
CA LEU A 32 2.37 -1.39 -2.45
C LEU A 32 2.03 -0.79 -3.82
N PRO A 33 2.97 -0.09 -4.47
CA PRO A 33 2.86 0.34 -5.86
C PRO A 33 2.88 -0.88 -6.79
N VAL A 34 1.89 -1.00 -7.67
CA VAL A 34 1.80 -2.10 -8.65
C VAL A 34 1.32 -1.57 -10.01
N LEU A 35 1.54 -2.38 -11.05
CA LEU A 35 0.89 -2.19 -12.35
C LEU A 35 -0.23 -3.21 -12.50
N LEU A 36 -1.48 -2.75 -12.50
CA LEU A 36 -2.64 -3.59 -12.79
C LEU A 36 -3.13 -3.31 -14.21
N ALA A 37 -3.03 -4.31 -15.09
CA ALA A 37 -3.36 -4.17 -16.51
C ALA A 37 -2.69 -2.94 -17.17
N GLY A 38 -1.43 -2.69 -16.82
CA GLY A 38 -0.65 -1.56 -17.32
C GLY A 38 -0.93 -0.20 -16.68
N LYS A 39 -1.83 -0.13 -15.69
CA LYS A 39 -2.13 1.10 -14.95
C LYS A 39 -1.45 1.11 -13.58
N PRO A 40 -0.78 2.21 -13.20
CA PRO A 40 -0.27 2.41 -11.85
C PRO A 40 -1.39 2.42 -10.83
N VAL A 41 -1.28 1.55 -9.84
CA VAL A 41 -2.22 1.46 -8.72
C VAL A 41 -1.41 1.39 -7.43
N LEU A 42 -1.83 2.16 -6.44
CA LEU A 42 -1.33 2.04 -5.08
C LEU A 42 -2.31 1.21 -4.27
N LEU A 43 -1.86 0.07 -3.75
CA LEU A 43 -2.64 -0.76 -2.83
C LEU A 43 -2.25 -0.41 -1.40
N PHE A 44 -3.23 -0.25 -0.51
CA PHE A 44 -3.00 -0.11 0.93
C PHE A 44 -3.34 -1.42 1.63
N VAL A 45 -2.41 -1.88 2.44
CA VAL A 45 -2.40 -3.24 2.99
C VAL A 45 -2.20 -3.16 4.50
N GLY A 46 -3.01 -3.91 5.24
CA GLY A 46 -2.83 -4.10 6.68
C GLY A 46 -1.76 -5.15 6.98
N ASP A 47 -1.35 -5.25 8.24
CA ASP A 47 -0.40 -6.28 8.69
C ASP A 47 -0.92 -7.72 8.50
N ASP A 48 -2.25 -7.89 8.34
CA ASP A 48 -2.92 -9.15 8.06
C ASP A 48 -2.91 -9.55 6.57
N ALA A 49 -2.13 -8.85 5.73
CA ALA A 49 -2.11 -8.98 4.27
C ALA A 49 -3.47 -8.68 3.60
N GLY A 50 -4.36 -7.96 4.31
CA GLY A 50 -5.63 -7.48 3.80
C GLY A 50 -5.47 -6.16 3.04
N ILE A 51 -5.77 -6.16 1.73
CA ILE A 51 -5.93 -4.94 0.94
C ILE A 51 -7.21 -4.26 1.41
N PHE A 52 -7.09 -3.11 2.06
CA PHE A 52 -8.22 -2.36 2.59
C PHE A 52 -8.59 -1.12 1.77
N ASP A 53 -7.67 -0.62 0.95
CA ASP A 53 -7.90 0.54 0.10
C ASP A 53 -6.98 0.54 -1.13
N ARG A 54 -7.29 1.40 -2.09
CA ARG A 54 -6.48 1.60 -3.28
C ARG A 54 -6.67 2.98 -3.89
N ILE A 55 -5.68 3.46 -4.62
CA ILE A 55 -5.78 4.66 -5.46
C ILE A 55 -5.19 4.36 -6.83
N ASP A 56 -5.95 4.67 -7.88
CA ASP A 56 -5.51 4.58 -9.27
C ASP A 56 -4.75 5.87 -9.63
N PHE A 57 -3.62 5.77 -10.33
CA PHE A 57 -2.80 6.90 -10.76
C PHE A 57 -2.57 6.86 -12.28
N ASP A 58 -2.33 8.04 -12.86
CA ASP A 58 -2.02 8.15 -14.29
C ASP A 58 -0.60 7.66 -14.60
N ASP A 59 0.35 7.83 -13.69
CA ASP A 59 1.75 7.44 -13.86
C ASP A 59 2.43 7.05 -12.53
N MET A 60 3.51 6.26 -12.64
CA MET A 60 4.27 5.75 -11.47
C MET A 60 5.05 6.84 -10.72
N ARG A 61 5.39 7.96 -11.36
CA ARG A 61 6.10 9.06 -10.70
C ARG A 61 5.15 9.81 -9.78
N THR A 62 3.97 10.19 -10.28
CA THR A 62 2.93 10.85 -9.49
C THR A 62 2.51 9.99 -8.29
N LEU A 63 2.40 8.67 -8.47
CA LEU A 63 2.12 7.73 -7.39
C LEU A 63 3.19 7.78 -6.28
N ARG A 64 4.48 7.74 -6.65
CA ARG A 64 5.60 7.81 -5.68
C ARG A 64 5.68 9.17 -5.00
N ASP A 65 5.49 10.25 -5.75
CA ASP A 65 5.45 11.60 -5.20
C ASP A 65 4.31 11.73 -4.17
N ALA A 66 3.15 11.14 -4.45
CA ALA A 66 2.02 11.12 -3.52
C ALA A 66 2.31 10.33 -2.24
N LEU A 67 3.04 9.21 -2.31
CA LEU A 67 3.50 8.46 -1.13
C LEU A 67 4.36 9.31 -0.22
N VAL A 68 5.39 9.96 -0.79
CA VAL A 68 6.32 10.82 -0.04
C VAL A 68 5.56 11.99 0.58
N ASN A 69 4.71 12.67 -0.19
CA ASN A 69 3.91 13.80 0.30
C ASN A 69 2.95 13.41 1.44
N ASN A 70 2.50 12.15 1.46
CA ASN A 70 1.64 11.61 2.50
C ASN A 70 2.41 10.93 3.66
N GLY A 71 3.75 11.05 3.67
CA GLY A 71 4.61 10.60 4.78
C GLY A 71 4.86 9.09 4.80
N PHE A 72 4.71 8.42 3.66
CA PHE A 72 5.20 7.06 3.50
C PHE A 72 6.68 7.08 3.16
N VAL A 73 7.41 6.09 3.67
CA VAL A 73 8.82 5.87 3.36
C VAL A 73 9.01 4.51 2.70
N GLU A 74 9.98 4.39 1.81
CA GLU A 74 10.33 3.12 1.19
C GLU A 74 11.04 2.23 2.20
N PHE A 75 10.44 1.08 2.52
CA PHE A 75 10.90 0.20 3.59
C PHE A 75 12.33 -0.32 3.37
N ALA A 76 12.68 -0.62 2.12
CA ALA A 76 14.02 -1.09 1.75
C ALA A 76 15.12 -0.05 2.01
N HIS A 77 14.78 1.24 2.08
CA HIS A 77 15.72 2.34 2.26
C HIS A 77 15.82 2.85 3.71
N ASP A 78 15.08 2.25 4.65
CA ASP A 78 15.12 2.61 6.06
C ASP A 78 15.52 1.40 6.93
N PRO A 79 16.83 1.19 7.17
CA PRO A 79 17.31 0.09 8.01
C PRO A 79 16.73 0.12 9.43
N SER A 80 16.43 1.31 9.97
CA SER A 80 15.88 1.41 11.32
C SER A 80 14.49 0.79 11.41
N LEU A 81 13.69 0.89 10.35
CA LEU A 81 12.38 0.23 10.28
C LEU A 81 12.50 -1.28 10.11
N GLN A 82 13.54 -1.76 9.43
CA GLN A 82 13.77 -3.19 9.21
C GLN A 82 14.10 -3.96 10.49
N ASP A 83 14.56 -3.27 11.53
CA ASP A 83 14.88 -3.88 12.83
C ASP A 83 13.62 -4.36 13.59
N PHE A 84 12.45 -3.79 13.31
CA PHE A 84 11.24 -4.07 14.09
C PHE A 84 9.96 -4.24 13.26
N LEU A 85 10.00 -4.01 11.95
CA LEU A 85 8.87 -4.22 11.04
C LEU A 85 9.18 -5.32 10.03
N ALA A 86 8.15 -6.05 9.62
CA ALA A 86 8.19 -6.97 8.50
C ALA A 86 7.03 -6.66 7.56
N PRO A 87 7.26 -6.59 6.24
CA PRO A 87 6.18 -6.34 5.29
C PRO A 87 5.19 -7.50 5.27
N PRO A 88 3.92 -7.26 4.89
CA PRO A 88 2.91 -8.31 4.79
C PRO A 88 3.33 -9.41 3.83
N ALA A 89 3.03 -10.66 4.20
CA ALA A 89 3.30 -11.82 3.36
C ALA A 89 2.28 -11.92 2.22
N PHE A 90 2.73 -12.40 1.06
CA PHE A 90 1.86 -12.79 -0.04
C PHE A 90 1.25 -14.19 0.21
N PRO A 91 0.09 -14.51 -0.41
CA PRO A 91 -0.72 -13.64 -1.28
C PRO A 91 -1.58 -12.64 -0.50
N LEU A 92 -1.82 -11.47 -1.10
CA LEU A 92 -2.74 -10.48 -0.55
C LEU A 92 -4.19 -10.87 -0.85
N SER A 93 -5.10 -10.53 0.07
CA SER A 93 -6.54 -10.74 -0.11
C SER A 93 -7.31 -9.45 0.16
N ILE A 94 -8.54 -9.32 -0.35
CA ILE A 94 -9.37 -8.15 -0.03
C ILE A 94 -9.77 -8.27 1.45
N GLY A 95 -9.27 -7.33 2.24
CA GLY A 95 -9.64 -7.17 3.64
C GLY A 95 -10.84 -6.24 3.77
N LYS A 96 -11.73 -6.51 4.73
CA LYS A 96 -12.71 -5.52 5.17
C LYS A 96 -12.11 -4.70 6.30
N HIS A 97 -11.82 -3.43 6.06
CA HIS A 97 -11.47 -2.53 7.15
C HIS A 97 -12.75 -1.94 7.76
N PRO A 98 -12.92 -1.97 9.11
CA PRO A 98 -14.15 -1.54 9.77
C PRO A 98 -14.53 -0.07 9.48
N ASN A 99 -13.55 0.76 9.09
CA ASN A 99 -13.75 2.17 8.75
C ASN A 99 -13.98 2.45 7.24
N GLY A 100 -14.13 1.42 6.39
CA GLY A 100 -14.24 1.59 4.94
C GLY A 100 -12.94 2.10 4.30
N PHE A 101 -13.03 2.73 3.13
CA PHE A 101 -11.88 3.26 2.40
C PHE A 101 -11.33 4.54 3.06
N ILE A 102 -10.13 4.46 3.63
CA ILE A 102 -9.54 5.52 4.47
C ILE A 102 -8.86 6.60 3.61
N TYR A 103 -8.04 6.19 2.64
CA TYR A 103 -7.21 7.08 1.84
C TYR A 103 -7.94 7.55 0.58
N SER A 104 -8.62 6.67 -0.14
CA SER A 104 -9.35 7.04 -1.36
C SER A 104 -10.57 7.93 -1.10
N SER A 105 -11.00 8.05 0.15
CA SER A 105 -12.00 9.05 0.57
C SER A 105 -11.50 10.51 0.46
N GLY A 106 -10.18 10.73 0.32
CA GLY A 106 -9.56 12.06 0.28
C GLY A 106 -9.47 12.75 1.66
N ARG A 107 -9.94 12.11 2.73
CA ARG A 107 -9.90 12.68 4.09
C ARG A 107 -8.48 12.70 4.67
N PHE A 108 -7.69 11.67 4.36
CA PHE A 108 -6.35 11.45 4.90
C PHE A 108 -5.26 11.34 3.82
N TRP A 109 -5.63 11.58 2.55
CA TRP A 109 -4.74 11.61 1.40
C TRP A 109 -4.89 12.97 0.71
N ARG A 110 -3.82 13.76 0.63
CA ARG A 110 -3.79 15.08 -0.02
C ARG A 110 -2.59 15.22 -0.94
#